data_AF-A0AAD8R313-F1
#
_entry.id   AF-A0AAD8R313-F1
#
_cell.length_a   1.000
_cell.length_b   1.000
_cell.length_c   1.000
_cell.angle_alpha   90.00
_cell.angle_beta   90.00
_cell.angle_gamma   90.00
#
_symmetry.space_group_name_H-M   'P 1'
#
loop_
_entity.id
_entity.type
_entity.pdbx_description
1 polymer ?
#
loop_
_entity_poly.entity_id
_entity_poly.type
_entity_poly.pdbx_seq_one_letter_code
_entity_poly.pdbx_strand_id
1 'polypeptide(L)'
;MSLRPYKQLDISVTAPMMETISWHCSYCYVRMAPGFGSWRLNELRIQMAQRQEELPSLHIDASMGSLSDPPQVADFRKEIEKHLFAAFSSLELHLITCGHDYGSLVFHLIGMHQIHRAMRRLNVIIPEINEKKECPTNCLCRPTKVQTILLIALEEIQIDGFEGDDHEFDFLELVFKSAPMLKRVTVKLSHDDHQEPKYSRLYGLFRAYTSVECCVYLSTGEYMACIHD
;
A
#
# COMPACT_ATOMS: atom_id res chain seq x y z
N MET A 1 41.58 12.13 39.87
CA MET A 1 40.39 12.51 39.08
C MET A 1 39.38 11.39 39.19
N SER A 2 38.28 11.61 39.91
CA SER A 2 37.24 10.62 40.18
C SER A 2 36.16 10.71 39.10
N LEU A 3 35.98 9.65 38.32
CA LEU A 3 34.88 9.50 37.38
C LEU A 3 33.66 9.00 38.18
N ARG A 4 32.64 9.84 38.28
CA ARG A 4 31.35 9.45 38.87
C ARG A 4 30.66 8.43 37.95
N PRO A 5 30.03 7.37 38.48
CA PRO A 5 29.25 6.46 37.66
C PRO A 5 27.97 7.16 37.17
N TYR A 6 27.66 6.96 35.89
CA TYR A 6 26.38 7.36 35.28
C TYR A 6 25.25 6.66 36.03
N LYS A 7 24.24 7.41 36.48
CA LYS A 7 23.01 6.87 37.04
C LYS A 7 22.34 6.00 35.97
N GLN A 8 22.31 4.69 36.21
CA GLN A 8 21.45 3.77 35.48
C GLN A 8 20.00 4.07 35.91
N LEU A 9 19.18 4.51 34.96
CA LEU A 9 17.76 4.74 35.17
C LEU A 9 17.04 3.42 34.87
N ASP A 10 16.75 2.64 35.92
CA ASP A 10 15.88 1.47 35.78
C ASP A 10 14.44 1.96 35.70
N ILE A 11 13.91 2.01 34.47
CA ILE A 11 12.51 2.30 34.21
C ILE A 11 11.76 0.99 34.32
N SER A 12 11.03 0.81 35.43
CA SER A 12 10.03 -0.25 35.54
C SER A 12 8.69 0.29 35.06
N VAL A 13 8.21 -0.24 33.93
CA VAL A 13 6.86 0.04 33.43
C VAL A 13 5.95 -1.11 33.87
N THR A 14 5.17 -0.86 34.91
CA THR A 14 3.99 -1.68 35.22
C THR A 14 2.76 -0.93 34.72
N ALA A 15 2.00 -1.52 33.80
CA ALA A 15 0.68 -1.02 33.44
C ALA A 15 -0.27 -2.17 33.07
N PRO A 16 -1.36 -2.38 33.83
CA PRO A 16 -2.55 -3.03 33.34
C PRO A 16 -3.55 -1.92 32.93
N MET A 17 -3.46 -1.45 31.69
CA MET A 17 -4.57 -0.85 30.93
C MET A 17 -4.11 -0.69 29.48
N MET A 18 -4.91 -1.21 28.57
CA MET A 18 -4.60 -1.40 27.15
C MET A 18 -4.62 -0.05 26.40
N GLU A 19 -3.55 0.72 26.56
CA GLU A 19 -3.31 1.90 25.76
C GLU A 19 -3.04 1.46 24.32
N THR A 20 -3.83 1.98 23.37
CA THR A 20 -3.54 1.77 21.95
C THR A 20 -2.27 2.54 21.63
N ILE A 21 -1.14 1.82 21.58
CA ILE A 21 0.14 2.40 21.20
C ILE A 21 0.11 2.61 19.69
N SER A 22 0.22 3.85 19.24
CA SER A 22 0.42 4.16 17.82
C SER A 22 1.70 4.94 17.65
N TRP A 23 2.48 4.56 16.65
CA TRP A 23 3.66 5.30 16.23
C TRP A 23 3.36 6.03 14.92
N HIS A 24 3.88 7.24 14.77
CA HIS A 24 3.60 8.08 13.61
C HIS A 24 4.83 8.95 13.31
N CYS A 25 5.21 9.01 12.04
CA CYS A 25 6.26 9.89 11.53
C CYS A 25 5.76 10.61 10.28
N SER A 26 5.92 11.93 10.29
CA SER A 26 5.60 12.79 9.16
C SER A 26 6.88 13.32 8.52
N TYR A 27 6.91 13.27 7.20
CA TYR A 27 8.00 13.71 6.34
C TYR A 27 7.64 14.98 5.55
N CYS A 28 6.45 15.55 5.81
CA CYS A 28 6.00 16.80 5.23
C CYS A 28 7.02 17.92 5.52
N TYR A 29 7.34 18.72 4.49
CA TYR A 29 8.26 19.87 4.54
C TYR A 29 9.75 19.53 4.79
N VAL A 30 10.14 18.26 4.83
CA VAL A 30 11.55 17.88 4.84
C VAL A 30 12.11 18.02 3.43
N ARG A 31 13.12 18.87 3.22
CA ARG A 31 13.78 19.05 1.90
C ARG A 31 14.30 17.73 1.29
N MET A 32 14.47 16.70 2.13
CA MET A 32 15.00 15.38 1.80
C MET A 32 14.06 14.26 2.28
N ALA A 33 12.78 14.32 1.88
CA ALA A 33 11.87 13.21 2.15
C ALA A 33 12.34 11.94 1.39
N PRO A 34 12.27 10.75 2.02
CA PRO A 34 12.56 9.48 1.36
C PRO A 34 11.66 9.25 0.15
N GLY A 35 12.20 8.62 -0.90
CA GLY A 35 11.48 8.47 -2.16
C GLY A 35 11.84 7.22 -2.95
N PHE A 36 10.89 6.76 -3.77
CA PHE A 36 11.02 5.65 -4.70
C PHE A 36 10.67 6.13 -6.11
N GLY A 37 11.67 6.25 -6.98
CA GLY A 37 11.47 6.91 -8.28
C GLY A 37 10.98 8.34 -8.08
N SER A 38 9.77 8.63 -8.54
CA SER A 38 9.13 9.94 -8.39
C SER A 38 8.18 10.05 -7.18
N TRP A 39 7.99 8.95 -6.44
CA TRP A 39 7.17 8.90 -5.22
C TRP A 39 7.91 9.45 -4.01
N ARG A 40 7.16 10.13 -3.14
CA ARG A 40 7.61 10.68 -1.85
C ARG A 40 6.81 10.09 -0.71
N LEU A 41 7.51 9.72 0.36
CA LEU A 41 6.86 9.37 1.62
C LEU A 41 6.40 10.67 2.30
N ASN A 42 5.10 10.76 2.60
CA ASN A 42 4.52 11.87 3.34
C ASN A 42 4.34 11.51 4.82
N GLU A 43 3.82 10.31 5.08
CA GLU A 43 3.48 9.84 6.41
C GLU A 43 3.72 8.33 6.52
N LEU A 44 4.20 7.90 7.69
CA LEU A 44 4.26 6.50 8.10
C LEU A 44 3.60 6.37 9.47
N ARG A 45 2.59 5.51 9.58
CA ARG A 45 1.87 5.27 10.83
C ARG A 45 1.76 3.77 11.12
N ILE A 46 2.07 3.39 12.34
CA ILE A 46 1.91 2.03 12.86
C ILE A 46 0.85 2.08 13.95
N GLN A 47 -0.17 1.25 13.82
CA GLN A 47 -1.16 1.07 14.86
C GLN A 47 -1.01 -0.30 15.47
N MET A 48 -0.69 -0.35 16.77
CA MET A 48 -0.55 -1.61 17.48
C MET A 48 -1.93 -2.25 17.66
N ALA A 49 -1.93 -3.57 17.57
CA ALA A 49 -3.11 -4.37 17.83
C ALA A 49 -3.65 -4.09 19.23
N GLN A 50 -4.97 -4.02 19.31
CA GLN A 50 -5.67 -3.90 20.57
C GLN A 50 -5.60 -5.23 21.32
N ARG A 51 -5.79 -6.36 20.63
CA ARG A 51 -5.77 -7.68 21.27
C ARG A 51 -4.40 -8.33 21.16
N GLN A 52 -4.06 -9.14 22.17
CA GLN A 52 -2.76 -9.82 22.32
C GLN A 52 -2.40 -10.76 21.15
N GLU A 53 -3.37 -11.16 20.34
CA GLU A 53 -3.22 -12.10 19.21
C GLU A 53 -3.36 -11.44 17.82
N GLU A 54 -3.69 -10.14 17.78
CA GLU A 54 -3.81 -9.40 16.52
C GLU A 54 -2.43 -8.83 16.14
N LEU A 55 -2.09 -8.83 14.84
CA LEU A 55 -0.87 -8.17 14.37
C LEU A 55 -1.17 -6.68 14.09
N PRO A 56 -0.20 -5.78 14.30
CA PRO A 56 -0.33 -4.36 14.00
C PRO A 56 -0.71 -4.10 12.54
N SER A 57 -1.23 -2.89 12.29
CA SER A 57 -1.44 -2.36 10.95
C SER A 57 -0.38 -1.30 10.61
N LEU A 58 0.02 -1.28 9.34
CA LEU A 58 0.92 -0.28 8.77
C LEU A 58 0.13 0.60 7.80
N HIS A 59 0.23 1.91 7.98
CA HIS A 59 -0.35 2.91 7.08
C HIS A 59 0.77 3.76 6.49
N ILE A 60 0.73 3.95 5.17
CA ILE A 60 1.71 4.71 4.40
C ILE A 60 0.95 5.72 3.54
N ASP A 61 1.26 7.01 3.72
CA ASP A 61 0.84 8.07 2.81
C ASP A 61 2.01 8.43 1.90
N ALA A 62 1.80 8.37 0.60
CA ALA A 62 2.79 8.76 -0.40
C ALA A 62 2.18 9.58 -1.52
N SER A 63 2.97 10.53 -2.03
CA SER A 63 2.56 11.39 -3.14
C SER A 63 3.60 11.43 -4.24
N MET A 64 3.13 11.62 -5.46
CA MET A 64 4.00 11.88 -6.60
C MET A 64 4.58 13.31 -6.51
N GLY A 65 5.91 13.43 -6.50
CA GLY A 65 6.59 14.72 -6.57
C GLY A 65 6.53 15.35 -7.96
N SER A 66 6.65 16.68 -8.04
CA SER A 66 6.82 17.37 -9.33
C SER A 66 8.10 16.89 -10.04
N LEU A 67 8.06 16.76 -11.37
CA LEU A 67 9.23 16.49 -12.23
C LEU A 67 10.41 17.46 -11.99
N SER A 68 10.13 18.64 -11.44
CA SER A 68 11.12 19.68 -11.13
C SER A 68 12.03 19.35 -9.95
N ASP A 69 11.66 18.35 -9.15
CA ASP A 69 12.44 17.97 -7.99
C ASP A 69 13.31 16.74 -8.31
N PRO A 70 14.63 16.82 -8.14
CA PRO A 70 15.50 15.69 -8.43
C PRO A 70 15.14 14.51 -7.52
N PRO A 71 15.17 13.26 -8.03
CA PRO A 71 15.03 12.07 -7.20
C PRO A 71 16.16 12.05 -6.18
N GLN A 72 15.83 12.24 -4.90
CA GLN A 72 16.81 12.26 -3.82
C GLN A 72 16.83 10.89 -3.12
N VAL A 73 18.02 10.31 -3.09
CA VAL A 73 18.30 8.91 -2.74
C VAL A 73 18.40 8.73 -1.22
N ALA A 74 17.33 9.09 -0.50
CA ALA A 74 17.04 8.41 0.75
C ALA A 74 16.20 7.20 0.38
N ASP A 75 16.77 6.00 0.54
CA ASP A 75 16.15 4.74 0.15
C ASP A 75 14.83 4.57 0.91
N PHE A 76 13.72 4.73 0.19
CA PHE A 76 12.35 4.59 0.68
C PHE A 76 12.18 3.33 1.51
N ARG A 77 12.76 2.23 1.04
CA ARG A 77 12.79 0.95 1.75
C ARG A 77 13.51 1.05 3.08
N LYS A 78 14.73 1.59 3.10
CA LYS A 78 15.51 1.70 4.34
C LYS A 78 14.83 2.58 5.36
N GLU A 79 14.17 3.65 4.92
CA GLU A 79 13.45 4.51 5.86
C GLU A 79 12.31 3.75 6.52
N ILE A 80 11.50 3.05 5.73
CA ILE A 80 10.40 2.25 6.27
C ILE A 80 10.95 1.15 7.18
N GLU A 81 12.02 0.44 6.77
CA GLU A 81 12.68 -0.62 7.55
C GLU A 81 13.16 -0.16 8.94
N LYS A 82 13.49 1.12 9.15
CA LYS A 82 13.84 1.65 10.50
C LYS A 82 12.70 1.49 11.51
N HIS A 83 11.47 1.47 11.02
CA HIS A 83 10.26 1.49 11.83
C HIS A 83 9.52 0.14 11.82
N LEU A 84 9.90 -0.79 10.93
CA LEU A 84 9.34 -2.14 10.85
C LEU A 84 10.03 -3.12 11.82
N PHE A 85 9.84 -2.92 13.13
CA PHE A 85 10.38 -3.82 14.16
C PHE A 85 9.49 -5.05 14.44
N ALA A 86 8.30 -5.12 13.85
CA ALA A 86 7.33 -6.20 14.03
C ALA A 86 6.71 -6.63 12.68
N ALA A 87 6.02 -7.77 12.67
CA ALA A 87 5.21 -8.21 11.53
C ALA A 87 3.82 -7.55 11.58
N PHE A 88 3.18 -7.33 10.43
CA PHE A 88 1.88 -6.66 10.30
C PHE A 88 0.87 -7.56 9.59
N SER A 89 -0.40 -7.49 9.98
CA SER A 89 -1.47 -8.23 9.27
C SER A 89 -2.11 -7.42 8.16
N SER A 90 -2.04 -6.09 8.22
CA SER A 90 -2.67 -5.22 7.23
C SER A 90 -1.75 -4.07 6.84
N LEU A 91 -1.73 -3.79 5.54
CA LEU A 91 -1.08 -2.63 4.95
C LEU A 91 -2.13 -1.74 4.30
N GLU A 92 -2.17 -0.47 4.68
CA GLU A 92 -3.01 0.55 4.06
C GLU A 92 -2.13 1.61 3.38
N LEU A 93 -2.38 1.84 2.11
CA LEU A 93 -1.62 2.76 1.26
C LEU A 93 -2.54 3.88 0.79
N HIS A 94 -2.21 5.13 1.10
CA HIS A 94 -2.88 6.31 0.57
C HIS A 94 -1.95 6.95 -0.45
N LEU A 95 -2.33 6.89 -1.73
CA LEU A 95 -1.45 7.17 -2.86
C LEU A 95 -1.98 8.31 -3.72
N ILE A 96 -1.36 9.48 -3.65
CA ILE A 96 -1.66 10.61 -4.53
C ILE A 96 -0.85 10.47 -5.82
N THR A 97 -1.46 9.87 -6.85
CA THR A 97 -0.78 9.44 -8.09
C THR A 97 -0.49 10.57 -9.08
N CYS A 98 -1.34 11.60 -9.16
CA CYS A 98 -1.26 12.61 -10.23
C CYS A 98 -1.42 12.03 -11.66
N GLY A 99 -2.05 10.85 -11.81
CA GLY A 99 -2.18 10.12 -13.09
C GLY A 99 -0.98 9.23 -13.45
N HIS A 100 -0.07 9.02 -12.50
CA HIS A 100 1.09 8.12 -12.65
C HIS A 100 0.81 6.69 -12.18
N ASP A 101 1.56 5.75 -12.74
CA ASP A 101 1.54 4.33 -12.33
C ASP A 101 2.02 4.15 -10.88
N TYR A 102 1.17 3.55 -10.06
CA TYR A 102 1.46 3.21 -8.66
C TYR A 102 1.89 1.75 -8.46
N GLY A 103 1.66 0.87 -9.44
CA GLY A 103 1.88 -0.56 -9.33
C GLY A 103 3.32 -0.86 -8.91
N SER A 104 4.30 -0.18 -9.50
CA SER A 104 5.72 -0.32 -9.12
C SER A 104 5.99 -0.02 -7.64
N LEU A 105 5.39 1.05 -7.11
CA LEU A 105 5.55 1.43 -5.70
C LEU A 105 4.91 0.38 -4.79
N VAL A 106 3.68 -0.03 -5.10
CA VAL A 106 2.96 -1.02 -4.30
C VAL A 106 3.71 -2.33 -4.31
N PHE A 107 4.22 -2.80 -5.47
CA PHE A 107 5.07 -3.98 -5.55
C PHE A 107 6.37 -3.85 -4.77
N HIS A 108 7.02 -2.68 -4.81
CA HIS A 108 8.22 -2.44 -4.03
C HIS A 108 7.95 -2.60 -2.52
N LEU A 109 6.83 -2.06 -2.03
CA LEU A 109 6.39 -2.13 -0.64
C LEU A 109 6.02 -3.55 -0.22
N ILE A 110 5.11 -4.19 -0.96
CA ILE A 110 4.69 -5.56 -0.65
C ILE A 110 5.77 -6.59 -0.98
N GLY A 111 6.87 -6.21 -1.62
CA GLY A 111 8.05 -7.06 -1.78
C GLY A 111 8.94 -7.11 -0.54
N MET A 112 8.77 -6.17 0.40
CA MET A 112 9.58 -6.12 1.61
C MET A 112 9.31 -7.34 2.49
N HIS A 113 10.38 -7.98 2.97
CA HIS A 113 10.30 -9.24 3.73
C HIS A 113 9.45 -9.12 5.00
N GLN A 114 9.54 -7.97 5.67
CA GLN A 114 8.82 -7.66 6.90
C GLN A 114 7.31 -7.46 6.68
N ILE A 115 6.91 -7.13 5.45
CA ILE A 115 5.52 -6.89 5.07
C ILE A 115 4.90 -8.19 4.54
N HIS A 116 5.49 -8.79 3.50
CA HIS A 116 4.80 -9.81 2.70
C HIS A 116 4.55 -11.15 3.40
N ARG A 117 5.32 -11.48 4.44
CA ARG A 117 5.22 -12.79 5.12
C ARG A 117 3.96 -12.95 5.96
N ALA A 118 3.47 -11.86 6.55
CA ALA A 118 2.37 -11.89 7.51
C ALA A 118 1.18 -11.02 7.09
N MET A 119 1.36 -10.16 6.09
CA MET A 119 0.30 -9.31 5.55
C MET A 119 -0.81 -10.19 4.97
N ARG A 120 -1.98 -10.12 5.60
CA ARG A 120 -3.22 -10.76 5.17
C ARG A 120 -4.12 -9.82 4.39
N ARG A 121 -3.97 -8.51 4.58
CA ARG A 121 -4.81 -7.49 3.95
C ARG A 121 -3.99 -6.38 3.34
N LEU A 122 -4.29 -6.02 2.10
CA LEU A 122 -3.76 -4.85 1.43
C LEU A 122 -4.92 -3.93 1.05
N ASN A 123 -4.86 -2.68 1.48
CA ASN A 123 -5.81 -1.64 1.08
C ASN A 123 -5.06 -0.54 0.34
N VAL A 124 -5.43 -0.25 -0.90
CA VAL A 124 -4.85 0.80 -1.73
C VAL A 124 -5.93 1.85 -1.98
N ILE A 125 -5.70 3.07 -1.51
CA ILE A 125 -6.64 4.18 -1.59
C ILE A 125 -6.02 5.25 -2.47
N ILE A 126 -6.70 5.55 -3.58
CA ILE A 126 -6.28 6.51 -4.60
C ILE A 126 -7.33 7.63 -4.60
N PRO A 127 -7.08 8.76 -3.92
CA PRO A 127 -8.02 9.86 -3.89
C PRO A 127 -8.17 10.49 -5.28
N GLU A 128 -9.40 10.89 -5.61
CA GLU A 128 -9.67 11.67 -6.80
C GLU A 128 -9.01 13.05 -6.72
N ILE A 129 -8.38 13.45 -7.82
CA ILE A 129 -7.70 14.74 -7.96
C ILE A 129 -8.15 15.41 -9.26
N ASN A 130 -8.37 16.73 -9.21
CA ASN A 130 -8.95 17.49 -10.32
C ASN A 130 -8.00 17.62 -11.54
N GLU A 131 -6.69 17.55 -11.34
CA GLU A 131 -5.68 17.75 -12.38
C GLU A 131 -4.84 16.49 -12.57
N LYS A 132 -5.33 15.55 -13.39
CA LYS A 132 -4.57 14.37 -13.78
C LYS A 132 -3.75 14.65 -15.04
N LYS A 133 -2.48 14.23 -15.04
CA LYS A 133 -1.63 14.23 -16.24
C LYS A 133 -1.29 12.79 -16.56
N GLU A 134 -1.33 12.42 -17.83
CA GLU A 134 -0.91 11.07 -18.25
C GLU A 134 0.55 10.81 -17.84
N CYS A 135 0.86 9.62 -17.28
CA CYS A 135 2.24 9.25 -16.94
C CYS A 135 3.10 9.34 -18.22
N PRO A 136 4.16 10.19 -18.27
CA PRO A 136 5.03 10.29 -19.44
C PRO A 136 5.66 8.95 -19.80
N THR A 137 5.94 8.71 -21.08
CA THR A 137 6.44 7.40 -21.55
C THR A 137 7.76 6.96 -20.89
N ASN A 138 8.58 7.93 -20.49
CA ASN A 138 9.88 7.71 -19.83
C ASN A 138 9.82 7.97 -18.32
N CYS A 139 8.64 7.95 -17.72
CA CYS A 139 8.53 8.17 -16.29
C CYS A 139 9.08 6.97 -15.51
N LEU A 140 9.76 7.27 -14.40
CA LEU A 140 10.27 6.28 -13.46
C LEU A 140 9.14 5.59 -12.65
N CYS A 141 7.86 5.92 -12.93
CA CYS A 141 6.66 5.27 -12.40
C CYS A 141 6.56 3.79 -12.86
N ARG A 142 7.15 3.45 -14.02
CA ARG A 142 7.00 2.12 -14.64
C ARG A 142 7.98 1.08 -14.11
N PRO A 143 7.55 -0.18 -13.96
CA PRO A 143 8.38 -1.21 -13.40
C PRO A 143 9.51 -1.57 -14.37
N THR A 144 10.76 -1.50 -13.91
CA THR A 144 11.94 -1.82 -14.75
C THR A 144 12.27 -3.32 -14.78
N LYS A 145 11.68 -4.12 -13.88
CA LYS A 145 11.60 -5.59 -13.84
C LYS A 145 10.91 -5.99 -12.53
N VAL A 146 9.76 -6.63 -12.59
CA VAL A 146 9.12 -7.17 -11.39
C VAL A 146 9.76 -8.54 -11.11
N GLN A 147 10.49 -8.67 -10.00
CA GLN A 147 10.84 -9.99 -9.47
C GLN A 147 9.55 -10.64 -8.95
N THR A 148 9.37 -11.93 -9.19
CA THR A 148 8.22 -12.67 -8.67
C THR A 148 8.23 -12.64 -7.15
N ILE A 149 7.37 -11.81 -6.55
CA ILE A 149 7.13 -11.77 -5.11
C ILE A 149 6.06 -12.83 -4.81
N LEU A 150 6.26 -13.63 -3.76
CA LEU A 150 5.24 -14.58 -3.30
C LEU A 150 4.51 -13.97 -2.10
N LEU A 151 3.24 -13.63 -2.29
CA LEU A 151 2.36 -13.04 -1.29
C LEU A 151 1.63 -14.16 -0.52
N ILE A 152 2.43 -15.00 0.15
CA ILE A 152 1.98 -16.29 0.71
C ILE A 152 0.88 -16.20 1.76
N ALA A 153 0.73 -15.06 2.43
CA ALA A 153 -0.25 -14.85 3.50
C ALA A 153 -1.39 -13.91 3.10
N LEU A 154 -1.34 -13.31 1.91
CA LEU A 154 -2.31 -12.31 1.47
C LEU A 154 -3.66 -12.97 1.17
N GLU A 155 -4.70 -12.55 1.89
CA GLU A 155 -6.05 -13.09 1.81
C GLU A 155 -7.03 -12.10 1.19
N GLU A 156 -6.84 -10.81 1.42
CA GLU A 156 -7.79 -9.78 1.00
C GLU A 156 -7.08 -8.58 0.38
N ILE A 157 -7.62 -8.08 -0.74
CA ILE A 157 -7.20 -6.81 -1.34
C ILE A 157 -8.41 -5.92 -1.53
N GLN A 158 -8.22 -4.65 -1.22
CA GLN A 158 -9.14 -3.59 -1.55
C GLN A 158 -8.40 -2.51 -2.32
N ILE A 159 -8.99 -2.06 -3.44
CA ILE A 159 -8.53 -0.89 -4.19
C ILE A 159 -9.69 0.10 -4.26
N ASP A 160 -9.51 1.30 -3.70
CA ASP A 160 -10.43 2.42 -3.80
C ASP A 160 -9.85 3.47 -4.75
N GLY A 161 -10.66 3.95 -5.70
CA GLY A 161 -10.22 4.88 -6.74
C GLY A 161 -9.67 4.22 -8.00
N PHE A 162 -10.11 3.00 -8.34
CA PHE A 162 -9.67 2.28 -9.53
C PHE A 162 -10.12 2.99 -10.83
N GLU A 163 -9.19 3.30 -11.73
CA GLU A 163 -9.45 4.06 -12.96
C GLU A 163 -9.71 3.16 -14.19
N GLY A 164 -9.25 1.91 -14.15
CA GLY A 164 -9.28 0.97 -15.26
C GLY A 164 -8.17 1.16 -16.27
N ASP A 165 -7.01 1.69 -15.84
CA ASP A 165 -5.84 1.83 -16.69
C ASP A 165 -5.07 0.50 -16.80
N ASP A 166 -4.29 0.33 -17.87
CA ASP A 166 -3.53 -0.92 -18.12
C ASP A 166 -2.67 -1.36 -16.93
N HIS A 167 -2.00 -0.41 -16.28
CA HIS A 167 -1.11 -0.68 -15.16
C HIS A 167 -1.85 -1.21 -13.92
N GLU A 168 -3.11 -0.81 -13.70
CA GLU A 168 -3.93 -1.31 -12.58
C GLU A 168 -4.40 -2.75 -12.84
N PHE A 169 -4.70 -3.07 -14.10
CA PHE A 169 -4.98 -4.45 -14.52
C PHE A 169 -3.74 -5.35 -14.40
N ASP A 170 -2.58 -4.86 -14.83
CA ASP A 170 -1.31 -5.58 -14.70
C ASP A 170 -0.98 -5.84 -13.21
N PHE A 171 -1.27 -4.87 -12.34
CA PHE A 171 -1.15 -5.03 -10.88
C PHE A 171 -2.06 -6.16 -10.36
N LEU A 172 -3.35 -6.14 -10.70
CA LEU A 172 -4.30 -7.18 -10.29
C LEU A 172 -3.89 -8.56 -10.81
N GLU A 173 -3.52 -8.67 -12.09
CA GLU A 173 -3.11 -9.94 -12.68
C GLU A 173 -1.89 -10.53 -11.98
N LEU A 174 -0.89 -9.69 -11.68
CA LEU A 174 0.29 -10.12 -10.95
C LEU A 174 -0.03 -10.53 -9.52
N VAL A 175 -0.90 -9.81 -8.82
CA VAL A 175 -1.43 -10.21 -7.51
C VAL A 175 -2.05 -11.61 -7.57
N PHE A 176 -2.97 -11.86 -8.51
CA PHE A 176 -3.64 -13.16 -8.62
C PHE A 176 -2.65 -14.30 -8.83
N LYS A 177 -1.60 -14.06 -9.63
CA LYS A 177 -0.51 -15.02 -9.85
C LYS A 177 0.40 -15.22 -8.63
N SER A 178 0.46 -14.24 -7.73
CA SER A 178 1.45 -14.16 -6.66
C SER A 178 0.89 -14.51 -5.27
N ALA A 179 -0.43 -14.49 -5.10
CA ALA A 179 -1.12 -14.64 -3.81
C ALA A 179 -1.94 -15.95 -3.77
N PRO A 180 -1.33 -17.10 -3.41
CA PRO A 180 -2.02 -18.39 -3.43
C PRO A 180 -3.14 -18.53 -2.39
N MET A 181 -3.15 -17.67 -1.35
CA MET A 181 -4.16 -17.67 -0.28
C MET A 181 -5.20 -16.57 -0.46
N LEU A 182 -5.21 -15.89 -1.61
CA LEU A 182 -6.14 -14.81 -1.89
C LEU A 182 -7.57 -15.35 -1.89
N LYS A 183 -8.41 -14.78 -1.02
CA LYS A 183 -9.82 -15.14 -0.86
C LYS A 183 -10.72 -14.10 -1.46
N ARG A 184 -10.36 -12.81 -1.34
CA ARG A 184 -11.21 -11.70 -1.74
C ARG A 184 -10.44 -10.56 -2.41
N VAL A 185 -10.99 -10.05 -3.50
CA VAL A 185 -10.56 -8.83 -4.17
C VAL A 185 -11.76 -7.89 -4.30
N THR A 186 -11.64 -6.71 -3.74
CA THR A 186 -12.65 -5.66 -3.83
C THR A 186 -12.08 -4.47 -4.60
N VAL A 187 -12.77 -4.07 -5.65
CA VAL A 187 -12.42 -2.90 -6.45
C VAL A 187 -13.56 -1.89 -6.35
N LYS A 188 -13.23 -0.67 -5.95
CA LYS A 188 -14.13 0.47 -5.96
C LYS A 188 -13.64 1.47 -7.00
N LEU A 189 -14.52 1.79 -7.94
CA LEU A 189 -14.18 2.64 -9.08
C LEU A 189 -13.96 4.10 -8.63
N SER A 190 -13.10 4.81 -9.36
CA SER A 190 -12.90 6.25 -9.17
C SER A 190 -14.10 7.07 -9.65
N HIS A 191 -14.75 6.64 -10.73
CA HIS A 191 -15.87 7.35 -11.34
C HIS A 191 -16.96 6.36 -11.75
N ASP A 192 -18.20 6.81 -11.69
CA ASP A 192 -19.40 6.01 -12.01
C ASP A 192 -19.70 5.99 -13.52
N ASP A 193 -18.68 6.23 -14.35
CA ASP A 193 -18.84 6.17 -15.79
C ASP A 193 -19.01 4.70 -16.19
N HIS A 194 -20.22 4.37 -16.65
CA HIS A 194 -20.59 3.06 -17.21
C HIS A 194 -19.91 2.79 -18.58
N GLN A 195 -18.63 3.10 -18.71
CA GLN A 195 -17.84 2.77 -19.90
C GLN A 195 -17.62 1.25 -19.97
N GLU A 196 -18.44 0.56 -20.77
CA GLU A 196 -18.43 -0.90 -20.97
C GLU A 196 -17.05 -1.59 -21.15
N PRO A 197 -16.00 -0.99 -21.77
CA PRO A 197 -14.73 -1.68 -21.97
C PRO A 197 -14.01 -2.02 -20.66
N LYS A 198 -14.08 -1.13 -19.66
CA LYS A 198 -13.38 -1.31 -18.37
C LYS A 198 -14.02 -2.44 -17.56
N TYR A 199 -15.35 -2.43 -17.50
CA TYR A 199 -16.13 -3.47 -16.82
C TYR A 199 -15.91 -4.83 -17.47
N SER A 200 -16.05 -4.92 -18.79
CA SER A 200 -15.88 -6.20 -19.50
C SER A 200 -14.49 -6.81 -19.27
N ARG A 201 -13.44 -5.98 -19.20
CA ARG A 201 -12.09 -6.43 -18.84
C ARG A 201 -11.97 -6.87 -17.38
N LEU A 202 -12.51 -6.12 -16.42
CA LEU A 202 -12.55 -6.53 -15.00
C LEU A 202 -13.29 -7.85 -14.82
N TYR A 203 -14.49 -7.98 -15.40
CA TYR A 203 -15.26 -9.22 -15.37
C TYR A 203 -14.54 -10.38 -16.05
N GLY A 204 -13.85 -10.12 -17.16
CA GLY A 204 -13.01 -11.11 -17.85
C GLY A 204 -11.87 -11.60 -16.97
N LEU A 205 -11.17 -10.67 -16.30
CA LEU A 205 -10.10 -11.00 -15.36
C LEU A 205 -10.62 -11.80 -14.18
N PHE A 206 -11.71 -11.36 -13.54
CA PHE A 206 -12.28 -12.03 -12.37
C PHE A 206 -12.80 -13.42 -12.70
N ARG A 207 -13.38 -13.63 -13.89
CA ARG A 207 -13.77 -14.97 -14.35
C ARG A 207 -12.60 -15.91 -14.57
N ALA A 208 -11.39 -15.41 -14.78
CA ALA A 208 -10.20 -16.26 -14.88
C ALA A 208 -9.77 -16.82 -13.51
N TYR A 209 -10.27 -16.28 -12.40
CA TYR A 209 -9.89 -16.64 -11.03
C TYR A 209 -11.11 -16.98 -10.17
N THR A 210 -11.80 -18.07 -10.50
CA THR A 210 -13.08 -18.47 -9.85
C THR A 210 -12.97 -18.78 -8.37
N SER A 211 -11.78 -19.19 -7.89
CA SER A 211 -11.54 -19.48 -6.47
C SER A 211 -11.46 -18.24 -5.57
N VAL A 212 -11.52 -17.04 -6.14
CA VAL A 212 -11.41 -15.77 -5.42
C VAL A 212 -12.71 -15.00 -5.53
N GLU A 213 -13.27 -14.60 -4.40
CA GLU A 213 -14.41 -13.70 -4.34
C GLU A 213 -13.99 -12.33 -4.90
N CYS A 214 -14.54 -11.94 -6.04
CA CYS A 214 -14.19 -10.68 -6.69
C CYS A 214 -15.41 -9.76 -6.75
N CYS A 215 -15.31 -8.58 -6.14
CA CYS A 215 -16.40 -7.63 -5.96
C CYS A 215 -16.07 -6.26 -6.55
N VAL A 216 -17.03 -5.65 -7.23
CA VAL A 216 -16.91 -4.30 -7.81
C VAL A 216 -17.98 -3.37 -7.24
N TYR A 217 -17.56 -2.19 -6.80
CA TYR A 217 -18.39 -1.13 -6.27
C TYR A 217 -18.22 0.17 -7.09
N LEU A 218 -19.30 0.94 -7.19
CA LEU A 218 -19.27 2.32 -7.70
C LEU A 218 -18.53 3.24 -6.72
N SER A 219 -18.11 4.41 -7.18
CA SER A 219 -17.44 5.42 -6.36
C SER A 219 -18.35 5.90 -5.21
N THR A 220 -19.67 5.91 -5.45
CA THR A 220 -20.73 6.14 -4.46
C THR A 220 -20.81 5.07 -3.37
N GLY A 221 -20.14 3.93 -3.53
CA GLY A 221 -20.22 2.77 -2.65
C GLY A 221 -21.38 1.83 -2.98
N GLU A 222 -22.16 2.12 -4.03
CA GLU A 222 -23.19 1.22 -4.51
C GLU A 222 -22.58 -0.07 -5.07
N TYR A 223 -23.19 -1.20 -4.71
CA TYR A 223 -22.76 -2.53 -5.12
C TYR A 223 -23.13 -2.79 -6.58
N MET A 224 -22.15 -3.10 -7.44
CA MET A 224 -22.45 -3.45 -8.84
C MET A 224 -22.55 -4.95 -9.04
N ALA A 225 -21.52 -5.69 -8.67
CA ALA A 225 -21.48 -7.13 -8.85
C ALA A 225 -20.41 -7.77 -7.98
N CYS A 226 -20.64 -9.02 -7.61
CA CYS A 226 -19.58 -9.94 -7.25
C CYS A 226 -19.70 -11.21 -8.07
N ILE A 227 -18.55 -11.78 -8.41
CA ILE A 227 -18.44 -13.13 -8.93
C ILE A 227 -18.11 -14.02 -7.74
N HIS A 228 -19.03 -14.95 -7.46
CA HIS A 228 -18.88 -16.02 -6.50
C HIS A 228 -19.18 -17.34 -7.22
N ASP A 229 -18.49 -18.41 -6.84
CA ASP A 229 -18.84 -19.79 -7.25
C ASP A 229 -20.27 -20.17 -6.80
#